data_AF-A0A6A4AUW5-F1
#
_entry.id   AF-A0A6A4AUW5-F1
#
_cell.length_a   1.000
_cell.length_b   1.000
_cell.length_c   1.000
_cell.angle_alpha   90.00
_cell.angle_beta   90.00
_cell.angle_gamma   90.00
#
_symmetry.space_group_name_H-M   'P 1'
#
loop_
_entity.id
_entity.type
_entity.pdbx_description
1 polymer ?
#
loop_
_entity_poly.entity_id
_entity_poly.type
_entity_poly.pdbx_seq_one_letter_code
_entity_poly.pdbx_strand_id
1 'polypeptide(L)'
;MYAWYFPKDMWYGSFGNKGHRHNWVSAVVWLDNPALAKPKILAVSTSIANGEYYVAKNGPPSCGRLSCDPPFNDFINGTSPMLAYGILNYDGSSLGMTTGMLGELQDLVMWEQLTKEARGALSETDFGEKVKVPFVDANFNANLEASRPLL
;
A
#
# COMPACT_ATOMS: atom_id res chain seq x y z
N MET A 1 7.95 -4.65 -0.99
CA MET A 1 6.48 -4.46 -1.04
C MET A 1 5.90 -5.15 0.17
N TYR A 2 4.97 -4.51 0.85
CA TYR A 2 4.17 -5.05 1.95
C TYR A 2 2.72 -5.12 1.48
N ALA A 3 1.99 -6.14 1.90
CA ALA A 3 0.60 -6.31 1.50
C ALA A 3 -0.24 -6.85 2.65
N TRP A 4 -1.50 -6.43 2.68
CA TRP A 4 -2.49 -6.82 3.68
C TRP A 4 -3.74 -7.34 3.02
N TYR A 5 -4.27 -8.41 3.57
CA TYR A 5 -5.55 -9.00 3.17
C TYR A 5 -6.64 -8.59 4.14
N PHE A 6 -7.77 -8.16 3.60
CA PHE A 6 -9.00 -7.94 4.34
C PHE A 6 -10.11 -8.86 3.81
N PRO A 7 -10.96 -9.46 4.68
CA PRO A 7 -12.02 -10.36 4.22
C PRO A 7 -13.10 -9.71 3.36
N LYS A 8 -13.28 -8.38 3.47
CA LYS A 8 -14.26 -7.59 2.72
C LYS A 8 -13.80 -6.14 2.58
N ASP A 9 -14.25 -5.49 1.52
CA ASP A 9 -14.23 -4.03 1.39
C ASP A 9 -15.66 -3.50 1.28
N MET A 10 -15.94 -2.41 2.00
CA MET A 10 -17.23 -1.74 2.01
C MET A 10 -17.02 -0.23 2.00
N TRP A 11 -17.74 0.46 1.13
CA TRP A 11 -17.64 1.91 0.99
C TRP A 11 -19.00 2.53 0.62
N TYR A 12 -19.10 3.85 0.74
CA TYR A 12 -20.30 4.59 0.35
C TYR A 12 -20.19 5.05 -1.11
N GLY A 13 -21.00 4.47 -1.99
CA GLY A 13 -21.11 4.89 -3.39
C GLY A 13 -22.24 5.90 -3.61
N SER A 14 -22.38 6.37 -4.86
CA SER A 14 -23.38 7.38 -5.25
C SER A 14 -24.84 7.01 -4.95
N PHE A 15 -25.15 5.72 -4.77
CA PHE A 15 -26.50 5.21 -4.53
C PHE A 15 -26.59 4.35 -3.26
N GLY A 16 -25.68 4.57 -2.30
CA GLY A 16 -25.64 3.85 -1.03
C GLY A 16 -24.43 2.92 -0.89
N ASN A 17 -24.50 2.01 0.09
CA ASN A 17 -23.39 1.13 0.43
C ASN A 17 -23.07 0.17 -0.73
N LYS A 18 -21.82 0.18 -1.15
CA LYS A 18 -21.23 -0.77 -2.10
C LYS A 18 -20.13 -1.57 -1.38
N GLY A 19 -19.73 -2.68 -1.99
CA GLY A 19 -18.71 -3.54 -1.41
C GLY A 19 -18.41 -4.75 -2.28
N HIS A 20 -17.34 -5.44 -1.93
CA HIS A 20 -17.04 -6.77 -2.42
C HIS A 20 -16.39 -7.63 -1.33
N ARG A 21 -16.46 -8.94 -1.53
CA ARG A 21 -15.67 -9.88 -0.74
C ARG A 21 -14.20 -9.73 -1.15
N HIS A 22 -13.31 -9.93 -0.18
CA HIS A 22 -11.87 -9.82 -0.31
C HIS A 22 -11.39 -8.40 -0.59
N ASN A 23 -10.22 -8.06 -0.06
CA ASN A 23 -9.46 -6.91 -0.49
C ASN A 23 -7.98 -7.20 -0.26
N TRP A 24 -7.16 -6.76 -1.20
CA TRP A 24 -5.72 -6.75 -1.06
C TRP A 24 -5.24 -5.32 -1.27
N VAL A 25 -4.53 -4.79 -0.29
CA VAL A 25 -3.85 -3.50 -0.39
C VAL A 25 -2.36 -3.71 -0.21
N SER A 26 -1.57 -2.81 -0.75
CA SER A 26 -0.12 -2.89 -0.65
C SER A 26 0.56 -1.53 -0.53
N ALA A 27 1.76 -1.56 0.04
CA ALA A 27 2.68 -0.44 0.08
C ALA A 27 4.05 -0.88 -0.46
N VAL A 28 4.69 -0.02 -1.24
CA VAL A 28 6.06 -0.20 -1.72
C VAL A 28 6.95 0.85 -1.07
N VAL A 29 7.91 0.40 -0.28
CA VAL A 29 8.91 1.26 0.37
C VAL A 29 10.16 1.25 -0.51
N TRP A 30 10.51 2.41 -1.05
CA TRP A 30 11.67 2.59 -1.91
C TRP A 30 12.86 3.05 -1.08
N LEU A 31 13.91 2.23 -1.07
CA LEU A 31 15.15 2.52 -0.36
C LEU A 31 16.24 2.99 -1.33
N ASP A 32 17.21 3.74 -0.82
CA ASP A 32 18.42 4.06 -1.58
C ASP A 32 19.28 2.82 -1.86
N ASN A 33 19.62 2.08 -0.80
CA ASN A 33 20.38 0.85 -0.89
C ASN A 33 20.18 0.00 0.38
N PRO A 34 19.56 -1.19 0.26
CA PRO A 34 19.30 -2.06 1.41
C PRO A 34 20.58 -2.65 2.03
N ALA A 35 21.73 -2.61 1.34
CA ALA A 35 23.01 -3.11 1.86
C ALA A 35 23.69 -2.14 2.84
N LEU A 36 23.19 -0.92 3.00
CA LEU A 36 23.72 0.05 3.96
C LEU A 36 23.30 -0.32 5.40
N ALA A 37 24.14 0.05 6.38
CA ALA A 37 23.80 -0.16 7.80
C ALA A 37 22.55 0.64 8.25
N LYS A 38 22.27 1.76 7.58
CA LYS A 38 21.08 2.59 7.78
C LYS A 38 20.55 3.06 6.42
N PRO A 39 19.78 2.22 5.71
CA PRO A 39 19.15 2.59 4.45
C PRO A 39 18.22 3.78 4.65
N LYS A 40 18.12 4.64 3.65
CA LYS A 40 17.21 5.78 3.64
C LYS A 40 15.95 5.44 2.85
N ILE A 41 14.79 5.77 3.41
CA ILE A 41 13.53 5.71 2.67
C ILE A 41 13.46 6.94 1.75
N LEU A 42 13.42 6.70 0.44
CA LEU A 42 13.33 7.73 -0.59
C LEU A 42 11.88 8.09 -0.92
N ALA A 43 11.02 7.08 -0.96
CA ALA A 43 9.61 7.22 -1.26
C ALA A 43 8.81 6.05 -0.67
N VAL A 44 7.52 6.26 -0.47
CA VAL A 44 6.55 5.23 -0.13
C VAL A 44 5.37 5.35 -1.08
N SER A 45 5.02 4.26 -1.74
CA SER A 45 3.90 4.20 -2.66
C SER A 45 2.79 3.33 -2.08
N THR A 46 1.56 3.81 -2.03
CA THR A 46 0.42 3.07 -1.45
C THR A 46 -0.65 2.80 -2.49
N SER A 47 -1.20 1.58 -2.48
CA SER A 47 -2.27 1.21 -3.40
C SER A 47 -3.56 1.94 -3.08
N ILE A 48 -4.19 2.53 -4.09
CA ILE A 48 -5.52 3.13 -4.01
C ILE A 48 -6.59 2.18 -4.56
N ALA A 49 -7.87 2.53 -4.39
CA ALA A 49 -9.00 1.63 -4.59
C ALA A 49 -9.11 1.01 -6.00
N ASN A 50 -8.59 1.68 -7.04
CA ASN A 50 -8.61 1.19 -8.42
C ASN A 50 -7.37 0.33 -8.79
N GLY A 51 -6.47 0.06 -7.84
CA GLY A 51 -5.22 -0.68 -8.06
C GLY A 51 -4.03 0.18 -8.50
N GLU A 52 -4.22 1.48 -8.72
CA GLU A 52 -3.11 2.41 -8.94
C GLU A 52 -2.35 2.69 -7.64
N TYR A 53 -1.24 3.43 -7.73
CA TYR A 53 -0.42 3.81 -6.59
C TYR A 53 -0.34 5.33 -6.44
N TYR A 54 -0.56 5.80 -5.23
CA TYR A 54 -0.17 7.14 -4.82
C TYR A 54 1.27 7.10 -4.30
N VAL A 55 2.14 8.01 -4.77
CA VAL A 55 3.56 8.04 -4.41
C VAL A 55 3.84 9.26 -3.53
N ALA A 56 4.22 9.01 -2.27
CA ALA A 56 4.74 10.02 -1.36
C ALA A 56 6.27 9.96 -1.38
N LYS A 57 6.94 11.10 -1.62
CA LYS A 57 8.41 11.20 -1.60
C LYS A 57 8.86 12.47 -0.90
N ASN A 58 10.14 12.50 -0.52
CA ASN A 58 10.71 13.69 0.06
C ASN A 58 10.70 14.86 -0.95
N GLY A 59 10.24 16.03 -0.50
CA GLY A 59 10.03 17.20 -1.34
C GLY A 59 9.27 18.29 -0.58
N PRO A 60 9.14 19.50 -1.15
CA PRO A 60 8.29 20.52 -0.57
C PRO A 60 6.85 19.98 -0.45
N PRO A 61 6.19 20.15 0.71
CA PRO A 61 4.83 19.69 0.88
C PRO A 61 3.90 20.38 -0.13
N SER A 62 2.92 19.63 -0.62
CA SER A 62 1.88 20.22 -1.46
C SER A 62 1.04 21.17 -0.61
N CYS A 63 0.85 22.40 -1.08
CA CYS A 63 0.08 23.40 -0.36
C CYS A 63 -1.20 23.71 -1.13
N GLY A 64 -2.34 23.47 -0.49
CA GLY A 64 -3.62 24.01 -0.91
C GLY A 64 -3.82 25.45 -0.46
N ARG A 65 -5.01 25.99 -0.72
CA ARG A 65 -5.38 27.37 -0.34
C ARG A 65 -5.40 27.61 1.17
N LEU A 66 -5.67 26.57 1.97
CA LEU A 66 -5.92 26.67 3.42
C LEU A 66 -4.87 25.97 4.29
N SER A 67 -4.16 24.98 3.76
CA SER A 67 -3.16 24.20 4.49
C SER A 67 -2.19 23.52 3.52
N CYS A 68 -1.05 23.09 4.05
CA CYS A 68 -0.12 22.22 3.35
C CYS A 68 -0.19 20.81 3.92
N ASP A 69 0.15 19.83 3.10
CA ASP A 69 0.37 18.46 3.55
C ASP A 69 1.55 18.43 4.54
N PRO A 70 1.55 17.48 5.48
CA PRO A 70 2.72 17.24 6.32
C PRO A 70 3.97 16.95 5.47
N PRO A 71 5.16 17.41 5.91
CA PRO A 71 6.43 16.98 5.33
C PRO A 71 6.53 15.45 5.27
N PHE A 72 7.22 14.92 4.24
CA PHE A 72 7.34 13.47 4.04
C PHE A 72 7.83 12.71 5.29
N ASN A 73 8.78 13.28 6.01
CA ASN A 73 9.35 12.67 7.21
C ASN A 73 8.36 12.54 8.37
N ASP A 74 7.29 13.35 8.40
CA ASP A 74 6.27 13.26 9.45
C ASP A 74 5.40 12.01 9.29
N PHE A 75 5.42 11.37 8.12
CA PHE A 75 4.78 10.08 7.90
C PHE A 75 5.68 8.88 8.24
N ILE A 76 6.91 9.11 8.71
CA ILE A 76 7.88 8.04 9.00
C ILE A 76 8.20 8.04 10.50
N ASN A 77 7.88 6.94 11.19
CA ASN A 77 8.28 6.73 12.57
C ASN A 77 9.56 5.87 12.64
N GLY A 78 10.71 6.52 12.83
CA GLY A 78 12.01 5.86 12.81
C GLY A 78 12.34 5.30 11.42
N THR A 79 12.19 3.99 11.24
CA THR A 79 12.39 3.29 9.96
C THR A 79 11.08 2.76 9.37
N SER A 80 9.94 3.09 9.97
CA SER A 80 8.63 2.52 9.64
C SER A 80 7.72 3.60 9.05
N PRO A 81 7.30 3.48 7.78
CA PRO A 81 6.21 4.27 7.25
C PRO A 81 4.92 4.04 8.04
N MET A 82 4.23 5.13 8.38
CA MET A 82 2.93 5.09 9.04
C MET A 82 1.82 5.09 7.99
N LEU A 83 1.00 4.04 8.01
CA LEU A 83 -0.03 3.77 7.01
C LEU A 83 -1.41 3.73 7.68
N ALA A 84 -2.42 4.21 6.96
CA ALA A 84 -3.82 4.11 7.32
C ALA A 84 -4.59 3.38 6.23
N TYR A 85 -5.36 2.36 6.62
CA TYR A 85 -6.33 1.67 5.78
C TYR A 85 -7.73 2.23 6.02
N GLY A 86 -8.59 2.18 5.01
CA GLY A 86 -9.98 2.64 5.11
C GLY A 86 -10.13 4.13 4.77
N ILE A 87 -9.17 4.71 4.06
CA ILE A 87 -9.35 6.02 3.44
C ILE A 87 -10.39 5.84 2.32
N LEU A 88 -11.63 6.23 2.64
CA LEU A 88 -12.81 5.99 1.80
C LEU A 88 -12.74 6.84 0.53
N ASN A 89 -12.79 6.16 -0.62
CA ASN A 89 -13.02 6.78 -1.91
C ASN A 89 -14.33 6.27 -2.51
N TYR A 90 -14.78 6.90 -3.60
CA TYR A 90 -16.00 6.48 -4.32
C TYR A 90 -15.93 5.05 -4.88
N ASP A 91 -14.74 4.47 -4.98
CA ASP A 91 -14.48 3.17 -5.63
C ASP A 91 -14.01 2.06 -4.68
N GLY A 92 -13.83 2.35 -3.38
CA GLY A 92 -13.36 1.36 -2.39
C GLY A 92 -12.49 1.97 -1.28
N SER A 93 -12.04 1.11 -0.37
CA SER A 93 -11.06 1.46 0.66
C SER A 93 -9.66 1.52 0.05
N SER A 94 -8.94 2.61 0.35
CA SER A 94 -7.55 2.77 -0.04
C SER A 94 -6.59 2.70 1.15
N LEU A 95 -5.32 2.47 0.84
CA LEU A 95 -4.21 2.63 1.76
C LEU A 95 -3.54 3.98 1.51
N GLY A 96 -3.21 4.72 2.57
CA GLY A 96 -2.49 5.98 2.46
C GLY A 96 -1.54 6.21 3.63
N MET A 97 -0.67 7.19 3.49
CA MET A 97 0.23 7.63 4.55
C MET A 97 -0.54 8.41 5.62
N THR A 98 -0.14 8.31 6.88
CA THR A 98 -0.76 9.04 8.00
C THR A 98 0.30 9.56 8.96
N THR A 99 0.03 10.71 9.61
CA THR A 99 0.85 11.20 10.73
C THR A 99 0.32 10.69 12.09
N GLY A 100 -0.79 9.95 12.08
CA GLY A 100 -1.34 9.32 13.27
C GLY A 100 -0.47 8.17 13.75
N MET A 101 0.10 8.30 14.95
CA MET A 101 0.99 7.29 15.55
C MET A 101 0.27 6.06 16.14
N LEU A 102 -0.98 5.80 15.74
CA LEU A 102 -1.85 4.76 16.34
C LEU A 102 -1.84 3.44 15.54
N GLY A 103 -0.81 3.20 14.73
CA GLY A 103 -0.66 1.96 13.96
C GLY A 103 -0.10 0.81 14.80
N GLU A 104 -0.37 -0.42 14.35
CA GLU A 104 0.21 -1.64 14.90
C GLU A 104 1.06 -2.37 13.84
N LEU A 105 2.03 -3.16 14.30
CA LEU A 105 2.77 -4.08 13.45
C LEU A 105 2.07 -5.44 13.44
N GLN A 106 2.14 -6.14 12.31
CA GLN A 106 1.66 -7.51 12.18
C GLN A 106 2.85 -8.46 11.99
N ASP A 107 2.65 -9.73 12.30
CA ASP A 107 3.64 -10.76 12.03
C ASP A 107 3.90 -10.87 10.52
N LEU A 108 5.14 -10.61 10.14
CA LEU A 108 5.57 -10.60 8.75
C LEU A 108 5.92 -12.01 8.27
N VAL A 109 5.31 -12.43 7.17
CA VAL A 109 5.75 -13.57 6.37
C VAL A 109 6.14 -13.07 4.97
N MET A 110 7.37 -13.37 4.54
CA MET A 110 7.87 -12.99 3.22
C MET A 110 7.43 -14.00 2.17
N TRP A 111 7.31 -13.57 0.90
CA TRP A 111 6.94 -14.44 -0.21
C TRP A 111 7.85 -15.68 -0.30
N GLU A 112 9.14 -15.49 -0.10
CA GLU A 112 10.16 -16.54 -0.15
C GLU A 112 10.11 -17.49 1.05
N GLN A 113 9.45 -17.09 2.14
CA GLN A 113 9.25 -17.91 3.34
C GLN A 113 7.99 -18.78 3.26
N LEU A 114 7.09 -18.52 2.31
CA LEU A 114 5.87 -19.30 2.13
C LEU A 114 6.15 -20.68 1.54
N THR A 115 5.37 -21.67 1.97
CA THR A 115 5.40 -23.01 1.36
C THR A 115 5.00 -22.94 -0.12
N LYS A 116 5.35 -23.97 -0.88
CA LYS A 116 4.98 -24.05 -2.29
C LYS A 116 3.46 -24.03 -2.47
N GLU A 117 2.73 -24.68 -1.56
CA GLU A 117 1.28 -24.76 -1.56
C GLU A 117 0.64 -23.39 -1.32
N ALA A 118 1.16 -22.62 -0.35
CA ALA A 118 0.69 -21.27 -0.09
C ALA A 118 0.94 -20.32 -1.27
N ARG A 119 2.12 -20.40 -1.89
CA ARG A 119 2.44 -19.63 -3.11
C ARG A 119 1.54 -20.00 -4.28
N GLY A 120 1.29 -21.30 -4.48
CA GLY A 120 0.35 -21.80 -5.49
C GLY A 120 -1.06 -21.27 -5.27
N ALA A 121 -1.58 -21.42 -4.04
CA ALA A 121 -2.90 -20.94 -3.68
C ALA A 121 -3.07 -19.42 -3.91
N LEU A 122 -2.10 -18.61 -3.48
CA LEU A 122 -2.15 -17.16 -3.70
C LEU A 122 -2.07 -16.75 -5.17
N SER A 123 -1.41 -17.55 -6.00
CA SER A 123 -1.27 -17.29 -7.44
C SER A 123 -2.50 -17.70 -8.25
N GLU A 124 -3.21 -18.74 -7.81
CA GLU A 124 -4.30 -19.37 -8.57
C GLU A 124 -5.70 -19.01 -8.06
N THR A 125 -5.83 -18.58 -6.80
CA THR A 125 -7.14 -18.28 -6.20
C THR A 125 -7.75 -17.03 -6.83
N ASP A 126 -9.01 -17.14 -7.23
CA ASP A 126 -9.82 -16.00 -7.63
C ASP A 126 -10.35 -15.26 -6.37
N PHE A 127 -9.80 -14.07 -6.11
CA PHE A 127 -10.26 -13.17 -5.05
C PHE A 127 -11.34 -12.18 -5.54
N GLY A 128 -11.82 -12.34 -6.77
CA GLY A 128 -12.73 -11.43 -7.46
C GLY A 128 -12.01 -10.54 -8.46
N GLU A 129 -12.74 -10.11 -9.49
CA GLU A 129 -12.20 -9.38 -10.65
C GLU A 129 -11.41 -8.10 -10.27
N LYS A 130 -11.84 -7.43 -9.19
CA LYS A 130 -11.24 -6.18 -8.70
C LYS A 130 -10.05 -6.38 -7.78
N VAL A 131 -9.78 -7.61 -7.35
CA VAL A 131 -8.84 -7.89 -6.26
C VAL A 131 -7.77 -8.83 -6.76
N LYS A 132 -6.57 -8.28 -6.97
CA LYS A 132 -5.39 -9.06 -7.38
C LYS A 132 -4.38 -9.10 -6.25
N VAL A 133 -3.81 -10.26 -5.99
CA VAL A 133 -2.72 -10.40 -5.00
C VAL A 133 -1.49 -9.66 -5.53
N PRO A 134 -0.96 -8.65 -4.82
CA PRO A 134 -0.05 -7.69 -5.44
C PRO A 134 1.40 -8.20 -5.58
N PHE A 135 1.79 -9.18 -4.78
CA PHE A 135 3.17 -9.67 -4.67
C PHE A 135 3.43 -11.03 -5.31
N VAL A 136 2.44 -11.64 -5.95
CA VAL A 136 2.65 -12.88 -6.70
C VAL A 136 3.48 -12.61 -7.96
N ASP A 137 4.21 -13.61 -8.43
CA ASP A 137 5.15 -13.48 -9.56
C ASP A 137 4.52 -12.82 -10.80
N ALA A 138 3.24 -13.12 -11.08
CA ALA A 138 2.51 -12.57 -12.22
C ALA A 138 2.24 -11.05 -12.12
N ASN A 139 2.15 -10.50 -10.91
CA ASN A 139 1.75 -9.11 -10.66
C ASN A 139 2.89 -8.25 -10.11
N PHE A 140 3.89 -8.85 -9.45
CA PHE A 140 4.90 -8.15 -8.66
C PHE A 140 5.64 -7.08 -9.46
N ASN A 141 6.25 -7.45 -10.60
CA ASN A 141 7.02 -6.50 -11.42
C ASN A 141 6.15 -5.38 -12.00
N ALA A 142 4.94 -5.70 -12.46
CA ALA A 142 4.00 -4.69 -12.98
C ALA A 142 3.62 -3.67 -11.89
N ASN A 143 3.39 -4.14 -10.67
CA ASN A 143 3.10 -3.28 -9.52
C ASN A 143 4.31 -2.45 -9.08
N LEU A 144 5.53 -2.99 -9.17
CA LEU A 144 6.75 -2.23 -8.91
C LEU A 144 6.93 -1.09 -9.92
N GLU A 145 6.71 -1.34 -11.21
CA GLU A 145 6.79 -0.29 -12.22
C GLU A 145 5.68 0.76 -12.04
N ALA A 146 4.44 0.33 -11.78
CA ALA A 146 3.31 1.24 -11.54
C ALA A 146 3.49 2.11 -10.28
N SER A 147 4.20 1.60 -9.27
CA SER A 147 4.44 2.29 -8.00
C SER A 147 5.77 3.05 -7.96
N ARG A 148 6.55 3.02 -9.04
CA ARG A 148 7.90 3.57 -9.08
C ARG A 148 7.89 5.10 -8.94
N PRO A 149 8.64 5.68 -7.99
CA PRO A 149 8.77 7.12 -7.91
C PRO A 149 9.52 7.64 -9.13
N LEU A 150 8.96 8.65 -9.79
CA LEU A 150 9.72 9.51 -10.70
C LEU A 150 10.65 10.35 -9.82
N LEU A 151 11.90 9.92 -9.67
CA LEU A 151 12.91 10.61 -8.87
C LEU A 151 13.50 11.79 -9.63
#